data_AF-A0A6I7PP01-F1
#
_entry.id   AF-A0A6I7PP01-F1
#
_cell.length_a   1.000
_cell.length_b   1.000
_cell.length_c   1.000
_cell.angle_alpha   90.00
_cell.angle_beta   90.00
_cell.angle_gamma   90.00
#
_symmetry.space_group_name_H-M   'P 1'
#
loop_
_entity.id
_entity.type
_entity.pdbx_description
1 polymer ?
#
loop_
_entity_poly.entity_id
_entity_poly.type
_entity_poly.pdbx_seq_one_letter_code
_entity_poly.pdbx_strand_id
1 'polypeptide(L)' 'MHYPRRNSRIKRKRSIGFRVRMKTKNGRKMLNRKRRLGRMLNVADKR' A
#
# COMPACT_ATOMS: atom_id res chain seq x y z
N MET A 1 -25.60 6.18 -4.47
CA MET A 1 -24.13 6.38 -4.40
C MET A 1 -23.60 6.48 -5.83
N HIS A 2 -23.19 7.66 -6.31
CA HIS A 2 -22.95 7.94 -7.74
C HIS A 2 -21.74 7.18 -8.34
N TYR A 3 -20.80 6.70 -7.51
CA TYR A 3 -19.76 5.75 -7.94
C TYR A 3 -19.57 4.64 -6.92
N PRO A 4 -19.89 3.38 -7.25
CA PRO A 4 -19.71 2.26 -6.32
C PRO A 4 -18.22 2.04 -6.06
N ARG A 5 -17.79 2.28 -4.81
CA ARG A 5 -16.43 1.94 -4.38
C ARG A 5 -16.36 0.45 -4.03
N ARG A 6 -15.73 -0.34 -4.91
CA ARG A 6 -15.48 -1.77 -4.66
C ARG A 6 -14.42 -1.94 -3.57
N ASN A 7 -14.84 -2.23 -2.35
CA ASN A 7 -13.98 -2.32 -1.16
C ASN A 7 -13.38 -3.72 -0.92
N SER A 8 -12.86 -4.37 -1.96
CA SER A 8 -12.23 -5.69 -1.80
C SER A 8 -10.90 -5.57 -1.03
N ARG A 9 -10.87 -6.12 0.19
CA ARG A 9 -9.66 -6.19 1.03
C ARG A 9 -8.55 -7.01 0.36
N ILE A 10 -8.92 -8.08 -0.34
CA ILE A 10 -7.98 -8.93 -1.10
C ILE A 10 -7.32 -8.11 -2.22
N LYS A 11 -8.13 -7.40 -3.03
CA LYS A 11 -7.60 -6.53 -4.10
C LYS A 11 -6.68 -5.45 -3.54
N ARG A 12 -7.03 -4.85 -2.40
CA ARG A 12 -6.22 -3.84 -1.73
C ARG A 12 -4.85 -4.37 -1.32
N LYS A 13 -4.78 -5.55 -0.69
CA LYS A 13 -3.49 -6.18 -0.33
C LYS A 13 -2.64 -6.52 -1.56
N ARG A 14 -3.26 -7.07 -2.62
CA ARG A 14 -2.58 -7.44 -3.87
C ARG A 14 -2.08 -6.25 -4.69
N SER A 15 -2.72 -5.07 -4.58
CA SER A 15 -2.35 -3.88 -5.35
C SER A 15 -1.39 -2.95 -4.61
N ILE A 16 -1.64 -2.70 -3.32
CA ILE A 16 -0.91 -1.68 -2.55
C ILE A 16 -0.26 -2.19 -1.26
N GLY A 17 -0.25 -3.51 -1.03
CA GLY A 17 0.36 -4.13 0.14
C GLY A 17 1.88 -4.05 0.17
N PHE A 18 2.46 -4.30 1.35
CA PHE A 18 3.90 -4.19 1.60
C PHE A 18 4.74 -5.04 0.66
N ARG A 19 4.39 -6.32 0.53
CA ARG A 19 5.11 -7.30 -0.32
C ARG A 19 5.18 -6.83 -1.77
N VAL A 20 4.08 -6.25 -2.27
CA VAL A 20 3.98 -5.72 -3.64
C VAL A 20 4.91 -4.52 -3.82
N ARG A 21 4.99 -3.63 -2.82
CA ARG A 21 5.94 -2.51 -2.81
C ARG A 21 7.39 -2.98 -2.75
N MET A 22 7.69 -4.05 -2.03
CA MET A 22 9.05 -4.60 -1.94
C MET A 22 9.50 -5.28 -3.24
N LYS A 23 8.58 -5.81 -4.05
CA LYS A 23 8.89 -6.49 -5.34
C LYS A 23 9.59 -5.56 -6.34
N THR A 24 9.23 -4.28 -6.39
CA THR A 24 9.73 -3.34 -7.42
C THR A 24 10.73 -2.33 -6.87
N LYS A 25 11.68 -1.87 -7.70
CA LYS A 25 12.64 -0.81 -7.32
C LYS A 25 11.92 0.47 -6.89
N ASN A 26 10.90 0.88 -7.64
CA ASN A 26 10.12 2.09 -7.35
C ASN A 26 9.29 1.96 -6.08
N GLY A 27 8.73 0.78 -5.80
CA GLY A 27 8.02 0.52 -4.55
C GLY A 27 8.94 0.62 -3.33
N ARG A 28 10.17 0.09 -3.41
CA ARG A 28 11.19 0.25 -2.36
C ARG A 28 11.56 1.72 -2.14
N LYS A 29 11.76 2.49 -3.22
CA LYS A 29 12.01 3.94 -3.14
C LYS A 29 10.86 4.69 -2.44
N MET A 30 9.62 4.35 -2.76
CA MET A 30 8.44 4.94 -2.12
C MET A 30 8.41 4.65 -0.61
N LEU A 31 8.69 3.41 -0.20
CA LEU A 31 8.75 3.04 1.22
C LEU A 31 9.85 3.80 1.96
N ASN A 32 11.04 3.92 1.37
CA ASN A 32 12.14 4.67 1.97
C ASN A 32 11.81 6.16 2.15
N ARG A 33 11.08 6.77 1.21
CA ARG A 33 10.58 8.15 1.35
C ARG A 33 9.61 8.27 2.53
N LYS A 34 8.68 7.32 2.67
CA LYS A 34 7.74 7.29 3.81
C LYS A 34 8.46 7.11 5.13
N ARG A 35 9.47 6.22 5.21
CA ARG A 35 10.33 6.04 6.39
C ARG A 35 11.04 7.33 6.79
N ARG A 36 11.64 8.04 5.83
CA ARG A 36 12.32 9.31 6.07
C ARG A 36 11.40 10.36 6.69
N LEU A 37 10.13 10.37 6.29
CA LEU A 37 9.11 11.28 6.82
C LEU A 37 8.43 10.75 8.11
N GLY A 38 8.88 9.62 8.68
CA GLY A 38 8.25 9.00 9.85
C GLY A 38 6.84 8.45 9.59
N ARG A 39 6.44 8.24 8.33
CA ARG A 39 5.09 7.77 7.97
C ARG A 39 4.96 6.26 8.08
N MET A 40 3.80 5.80 8.54
CA MET A 40 3.48 4.37 8.60
C MET A 40 3.47 3.72 7.20
N LEU A 41 4.05 2.53 7.11
CA LEU A 41 4.27 1.81 5.85
C LEU A 41 3.11 0.87 5.49
N ASN A 42 2.51 0.22 6.49
CA ASN A 42 1.54 -0.87 6.32
C ASN A 42 0.09 -0.44 6.54
N VAL A 43 -0.39 0.51 5.74
CA VAL A 43 -1.81 0.95 5.81
C VAL A 43 -2.76 -0.15 5.27
N ALA A 44 -2.26 -1.05 4.42
CA ALA A 44 -3.05 -2.13 3.81
C ALA A 44 -3.21 -3.37 4.69
N ASP A 45 -2.33 -3.57 5.68
CA ASP A 45 -2.30 -4.75 6.55
C ASP A 45 -2.77 -4.49 7.99
N LYS A 46 -3.18 -3.26 8.31
CA LYS A 46 -3.88 -3.00 9.57
C LYS A 46 -5.15 -3.87 9.62
N ARG A 47 -5.23 -4.73 10.64
CA ARG A 47 -6.45 -5.44 11.02
C ARG A 47 -7.48 -4.43 11.49
#